data_AF-A0A3D3B5N8-F1
#
_entry.id   AF-A0A3D3B5N8-F1
#
_cell.length_a   1.000
_cell.length_b   1.000
_cell.length_c   1.000
_cell.angle_alpha   90.00
_cell.angle_beta   90.00
_cell.angle_gamma   90.00
#
_symmetry.space_group_name_H-M   'P 1'
#
loop_
_entity.id
_entity.type
_entity.pdbx_description
1 polymer ?
#
loop_
_entity_poly.entity_id
_entity_poly.type
_entity_poly.pdbx_seq_one_letter_code
_entity_poly.pdbx_strand_id
1 'polypeptide(L)'
;QTLTKYRARQHDIYIGQWGSDYFDPNSNAETFTFNADNSDEGKNKTLAWRNAWDVPELTKLTQAALVEKDSAKRAAIYEDLQKQVLATGPFVIVFQQIENAGYSNKLKGYKLGPSFDTNFVYTVSKE
;
A
#
# COMPACT_ATOMS: atom_id res chain seq x y z
N GLN A 1 -16.75 0.65 -13.58
CA GLN A 1 -15.34 0.88 -13.16
C GLN A 1 -14.86 -0.36 -12.40
N THR A 2 -13.69 -0.91 -12.74
CA THR A 2 -13.14 -2.16 -12.15
C THR A 2 -12.83 -2.02 -10.65
N LEU A 3 -12.32 -0.85 -10.23
CA LEU A 3 -12.07 -0.53 -8.83
C LEU A 3 -13.33 -0.56 -7.95
N THR A 4 -14.49 -0.13 -8.47
CA THR A 4 -15.77 -0.21 -7.74
C THR A 4 -16.14 -1.65 -7.42
N LYS A 5 -15.98 -2.57 -8.38
CA LYS A 5 -16.23 -4.01 -8.18
C LYS A 5 -15.27 -4.58 -7.13
N TYR A 6 -13.98 -4.25 -7.23
CA TYR A 6 -12.97 -4.67 -6.26
C TYR A 6 -13.28 -4.19 -4.83
N ARG A 7 -13.64 -2.89 -4.68
CA ARG A 7 -14.04 -2.33 -3.38
C ARG A 7 -15.30 -2.97 -2.80
N ALA A 8 -16.17 -3.49 -3.66
CA ALA A 8 -17.38 -4.21 -3.28
C ALA A 8 -17.15 -5.73 -3.06
N ARG A 9 -15.91 -6.23 -3.13
CA ARG A 9 -15.56 -7.68 -3.02
C ARG A 9 -16.24 -8.55 -4.09
N GLN A 10 -16.54 -7.97 -5.25
CA GLN A 10 -17.19 -8.64 -6.39
C GLN A 10 -16.18 -8.88 -7.51
N HIS A 11 -15.09 -9.57 -7.19
CA HIS A 11 -14.01 -9.90 -8.13
C HIS A 11 -13.50 -11.30 -7.88
N ASP A 12 -13.10 -11.98 -8.95
CA ASP A 12 -12.23 -13.16 -8.85
C ASP A 12 -10.76 -12.71 -8.79
N ILE A 13 -10.37 -11.82 -9.70
CA ILE A 13 -9.02 -11.24 -9.80
C ILE A 13 -9.13 -9.74 -10.08
N TYR A 14 -8.33 -8.95 -9.37
CA TYR A 14 -8.13 -7.52 -9.65
C TYR A 14 -6.64 -7.23 -9.83
N ILE A 15 -6.31 -6.57 -10.94
CA ILE A 15 -4.97 -6.04 -11.19
C ILE A 15 -5.01 -4.55 -10.87
N GLY A 16 -4.14 -4.13 -9.95
CA GLY A 16 -4.04 -2.75 -9.51
C GLY A 16 -2.63 -2.38 -9.12
N GLN A 17 -2.43 -1.08 -8.97
CA GLN A 17 -1.21 -0.50 -8.44
C GLN A 17 -1.47 -0.03 -7.01
N TRP A 18 -0.43 -0.08 -6.18
CA TRP A 18 -0.47 0.43 -4.82
C TRP A 18 0.75 1.30 -4.56
N GLY A 19 0.60 2.33 -3.74
CA GLY A 19 1.67 3.20 -3.29
C GLY A 19 1.53 3.50 -1.81
N SER A 20 2.64 3.83 -1.16
CA SER A 20 2.67 4.19 0.26
C SER A 20 2.00 5.56 0.44
N ASP A 21 1.06 5.66 1.37
CA ASP A 21 0.38 6.92 1.72
C ASP A 21 1.29 7.84 2.56
N TYR A 22 2.22 7.26 3.32
CA TYR A 22 3.20 7.98 4.13
C TYR A 22 4.54 7.22 4.21
N PHE A 23 5.62 7.92 4.56
CA PHE A 23 6.99 7.37 4.61
C PHE A 23 7.28 6.58 5.90
N ASP A 24 6.48 5.55 6.17
CA ASP A 24 6.76 4.54 7.20
C ASP A 24 6.27 3.16 6.72
N PRO A 25 6.99 2.06 7.03
CA PRO A 25 6.58 0.71 6.62
C PRO A 25 5.16 0.33 7.05
N ASN A 26 4.61 0.93 8.10
CA ASN A 26 3.25 0.70 8.55
C ASN A 26 2.21 1.03 7.48
N SER A 27 2.47 2.01 6.60
CA SER A 27 1.53 2.40 5.53
C SER A 27 1.14 1.21 4.65
N ASN A 28 2.12 0.36 4.33
CA ASN A 28 1.88 -0.87 3.60
C ASN A 28 1.49 -2.02 4.53
N ALA A 29 2.14 -2.17 5.69
CA ALA A 29 1.85 -3.28 6.60
C ALA A 29 0.36 -3.30 7.00
N GLU A 30 -0.19 -2.17 7.46
CA GLU A 30 -1.62 -2.05 7.80
C GLU A 30 -2.50 -2.42 6.61
N THR A 31 -2.27 -1.79 5.46
CA THR A 31 -3.06 -2.04 4.25
C THR A 31 -3.14 -3.52 3.87
N PHE A 32 -2.01 -4.24 3.91
CA PHE A 32 -1.92 -5.60 3.41
C PHE A 32 -2.25 -6.66 4.46
N THR A 33 -2.17 -6.36 5.76
CA THR A 33 -2.20 -7.37 6.82
C THR A 33 -3.21 -7.12 7.93
N PHE A 34 -3.84 -5.94 7.95
CA PHE A 34 -4.80 -5.58 8.98
C PHE A 34 -6.23 -5.84 8.52
N ASN A 35 -6.94 -6.70 9.24
CA ASN A 35 -8.36 -6.97 9.04
C ASN A 35 -9.05 -7.28 10.38
N ALA A 36 -9.45 -6.23 11.09
CA ALA A 36 -10.06 -6.36 12.42
C ALA A 36 -11.48 -6.96 12.41
N ASP A 37 -12.17 -6.91 11.27
CA ASP A 37 -13.53 -7.43 11.10
C ASP A 37 -13.76 -7.77 9.62
N ASN A 38 -13.70 -9.07 9.29
CA ASN A 38 -13.83 -9.55 7.92
C ASN A 38 -15.29 -9.64 7.41
N SER A 39 -16.27 -9.29 8.25
CA SER A 39 -17.68 -9.21 7.85
C SER A 39 -17.92 -8.06 6.87
N ASP A 40 -19.09 -8.03 6.23
CA ASP A 40 -19.45 -6.95 5.31
C ASP A 40 -19.65 -5.61 6.04
N GLU A 41 -19.96 -5.68 7.33
CA GLU A 41 -20.13 -4.57 8.27
C GLU A 41 -18.79 -3.96 8.74
N GLY A 42 -17.67 -4.64 8.51
CA GLY A 42 -16.33 -4.20 8.93
C GLY A 42 -16.00 -2.79 8.46
N LYS A 43 -15.54 -1.92 9.36
CA LYS A 43 -15.35 -0.49 9.05
C LYS A 43 -14.06 -0.20 8.28
N ASN A 44 -13.04 -1.04 8.46
CA ASN A 44 -11.72 -0.86 7.85
C ASN A 44 -11.65 -1.62 6.53
N LYS A 45 -11.63 -0.89 5.42
CA LYS A 45 -11.69 -1.45 4.05
C LYS A 45 -10.28 -1.60 3.45
N THR A 46 -9.38 -2.24 4.19
CA THR A 46 -7.98 -2.56 3.80
C THR A 46 -7.93 -3.54 2.63
N LEU A 47 -6.75 -3.80 2.05
CA LEU A 47 -6.62 -4.81 0.98
C LEU A 47 -6.83 -6.23 1.51
N ALA A 48 -6.44 -6.50 2.75
CA ALA A 48 -6.78 -7.76 3.42
C ALA A 48 -8.31 -7.97 3.46
N TRP A 49 -9.06 -6.96 3.93
CA TRP A 49 -10.53 -7.00 3.96
C TRP A 49 -11.15 -7.12 2.56
N ARG A 50 -10.67 -6.33 1.60
CA ARG A 50 -11.18 -6.35 0.21
C ARG A 50 -10.99 -7.70 -0.46
N ASN A 51 -10.02 -8.50 -0.03
CA ASN A 51 -9.82 -9.86 -0.53
C ASN A 51 -10.40 -10.95 0.39
N ALA A 52 -11.27 -10.58 1.33
CA ALA A 52 -11.88 -11.51 2.29
C ALA A 52 -10.87 -12.30 3.14
N TRP A 53 -9.65 -11.79 3.29
CA TRP A 53 -8.56 -12.51 3.94
C TRP A 53 -8.59 -12.25 5.45
N ASP A 54 -9.02 -13.26 6.19
CA ASP A 54 -9.06 -13.21 7.65
C ASP A 54 -7.68 -13.51 8.24
N VAL A 55 -7.11 -12.54 8.95
CA VAL A 55 -5.71 -12.55 9.41
C VAL A 55 -5.56 -11.97 10.81
N PRO A 56 -6.18 -12.58 11.83
CA PRO A 56 -6.19 -12.03 13.18
C PRO A 56 -4.78 -11.93 13.79
N GLU A 57 -3.89 -12.87 13.50
CA GLU A 57 -2.52 -12.85 14.03
C GLU A 57 -1.65 -11.78 13.35
N LEU A 58 -1.74 -11.62 12.03
CA LEU A 58 -1.02 -10.53 11.34
C LEU A 58 -1.57 -9.16 11.74
N THR A 59 -2.89 -9.05 11.94
CA THR A 59 -3.56 -7.85 12.45
C THR A 59 -2.96 -7.41 13.79
N LYS A 60 -2.81 -8.35 14.74
CA LYS A 60 -2.18 -8.07 16.04
C LYS A 60 -0.72 -7.68 15.90
N LEU A 61 0.03 -8.39 15.06
CA LEU A 61 1.46 -8.13 14.87
C LEU A 61 1.72 -6.75 14.25
N THR A 62 0.90 -6.33 13.29
CA THR A 62 0.95 -5.01 12.68
C THR A 62 0.62 -3.89 13.67
N GLN A 63 -0.39 -4.10 14.52
CA GLN A 63 -0.68 -3.15 15.62
C GLN A 63 0.48 -3.06 16.62
N ALA A 64 1.12 -4.19 16.94
CA ALA A 64 2.29 -4.20 17.83
C ALA A 64 3.49 -3.46 17.19
N ALA A 65 3.70 -3.64 15.89
CA ALA A 65 4.75 -2.94 15.14
C ALA A 65 4.57 -1.42 15.15
N LEU A 66 3.33 -0.95 15.01
CA LEU A 66 2.99 0.48 15.01
C LEU A 66 3.43 1.19 16.28
N VAL A 67 3.33 0.52 17.45
CA VAL A 67 3.67 1.11 18.75
C VAL A 67 5.07 0.72 19.26
N GLU A 68 5.83 -0.07 18.50
CA GLU A 68 7.19 -0.47 18.84
C GLU A 68 8.18 0.69 18.68
N LYS A 69 8.88 1.02 19.76
CA LYS A 69 9.80 2.15 19.83
C LYS A 69 11.21 1.79 19.38
N ASP A 70 11.62 0.54 19.59
CA ASP A 70 12.91 0.07 19.13
C ASP A 70 12.90 -0.12 17.60
N SER A 71 13.70 0.68 16.90
CA SER A 71 13.71 0.69 15.43
C SER A 71 14.16 -0.64 14.82
N ALA A 72 15.12 -1.34 15.43
CA ALA A 72 15.64 -2.61 14.91
C ALA A 72 14.60 -3.72 15.09
N LYS A 73 13.96 -3.77 16.26
CA LYS A 73 12.86 -4.69 16.53
C LYS A 73 11.65 -4.40 15.65
N ARG A 74 11.28 -3.13 15.46
CA ARG A 74 10.20 -2.73 14.56
C ARG A 74 10.47 -3.15 13.12
N ALA A 75 11.70 -2.95 12.63
CA ALA A 75 12.11 -3.39 11.30
C ALA A 75 12.01 -4.91 11.14
N ALA A 76 12.47 -5.68 12.13
CA ALA A 76 12.38 -7.14 12.12
C ALA A 76 10.92 -7.63 12.08
N ILE A 77 10.02 -6.99 12.83
CA ILE A 77 8.58 -7.31 12.79
C ILE A 77 8.00 -7.06 11.40
N TYR A 78 8.32 -5.92 10.77
CA TYR A 78 7.82 -5.63 9.42
C TYR A 78 8.41 -6.56 8.35
N GLU A 79 9.67 -6.97 8.48
CA GLU A 79 10.27 -7.96 7.58
C GLU A 79 9.56 -9.32 7.69
N ASP A 80 9.22 -9.74 8.90
CA ASP A 80 8.46 -10.96 9.14
C ASP A 80 7.05 -10.88 8.56
N LEU A 81 6.33 -9.78 8.80
CA LEU A 81 5.03 -9.51 8.19
C LEU A 81 5.08 -9.62 6.66
N GLN A 82 6.10 -9.02 6.02
CA GLN A 82 6.27 -9.10 4.57
C GLN A 82 6.42 -10.55 4.09
N LYS A 83 7.25 -11.36 4.77
CA LYS A 83 7.43 -12.78 4.43
C LYS A 83 6.13 -13.56 4.58
N GLN A 84 5.37 -13.32 5.65
CA GLN A 84 4.09 -14.00 5.89
C GLN A 84 3.04 -13.63 4.83
N VAL A 85 2.96 -12.37 4.42
CA VAL A 85 2.08 -11.92 3.32
C VAL A 85 2.44 -12.59 2.01
N LEU A 86 3.72 -12.66 1.67
CA LEU A 86 4.16 -13.31 0.43
C LEU A 86 3.89 -14.81 0.43
N ALA A 87 3.94 -15.46 1.60
CA ALA A 87 3.75 -16.90 1.73
C ALA A 87 2.27 -17.31 1.79
N THR A 88 1.41 -16.49 2.42
CA THR A 88 0.04 -16.90 2.78
C THR A 88 -1.05 -15.95 2.31
N GLY A 89 -0.68 -14.78 1.80
CA GLY A 89 -1.61 -13.75 1.36
C GLY A 89 -2.25 -14.02 0.00
N PRO A 90 -3.44 -13.47 -0.27
CA PRO A 90 -4.13 -13.58 -1.55
C PRO A 90 -3.55 -12.61 -2.60
N PHE A 91 -2.25 -12.33 -2.55
CA PHE A 91 -1.60 -11.30 -3.35
C PHE A 91 -0.52 -11.91 -4.22
N VAL A 92 -0.47 -11.49 -5.48
CA VAL A 92 0.65 -11.76 -6.38
C VAL A 92 1.35 -10.45 -6.66
N ILE A 93 2.53 -10.26 -6.06
CA ILE A 93 3.35 -9.07 -6.27
C ILE A 93 4.20 -9.28 -7.53
N VAL A 94 3.99 -8.44 -8.54
CA VAL A 94 4.63 -8.62 -9.85
C VAL A 94 5.84 -7.70 -10.03
N PHE A 95 5.67 -6.39 -9.84
CA PHE A 95 6.71 -5.39 -10.09
C PHE A 95 6.66 -4.25 -9.06
N GLN A 96 7.83 -3.66 -8.80
CA GLN A 96 7.93 -2.32 -8.23
C GLN A 96 7.98 -1.31 -9.38
N GLN A 97 7.00 -0.41 -9.43
CA GLN A 97 6.94 0.59 -10.50
C GLN A 97 8.09 1.60 -10.38
N ILE A 98 8.67 1.93 -11.54
CA ILE A 98 9.57 3.08 -11.71
C ILE A 98 8.78 4.13 -12.50
N GLU A 99 8.61 5.32 -11.92
CA GLU A 99 7.97 6.44 -12.62
C GLU A 99 8.93 7.05 -13.65
N ASN A 100 8.47 7.14 -14.89
CA ASN A 100 9.20 7.77 -15.99
C ASN A 100 8.31 8.84 -16.62
N ALA A 101 8.83 10.05 -16.77
CA ALA A 101 8.11 11.16 -17.38
C ALA A 101 8.88 11.71 -18.58
N GLY A 102 8.25 11.66 -19.76
CA GLY A 102 8.70 12.38 -20.95
C GLY A 102 8.00 13.73 -21.04
N TYR A 103 8.75 14.82 -21.16
CA TYR A 103 8.19 16.17 -21.28
C TYR A 103 9.04 17.08 -22.18
N SER A 104 8.43 18.17 -22.66
CA SER A 104 9.09 19.15 -23.54
C SER A 104 10.28 19.82 -22.85
N ASN A 105 11.34 20.10 -23.60
CA ASN A 105 12.48 20.90 -23.13
C ASN A 105 12.10 22.34 -22.70
N LYS A 106 10.91 22.82 -23.09
CA LYS A 106 10.34 24.10 -22.65
C LYS A 106 9.81 24.05 -21.22
N LEU A 107 9.50 22.87 -20.68
CA LEU A 107 9.01 22.71 -19.31
C LEU A 107 10.16 22.88 -18.33
N LYS A 108 10.02 23.80 -17.37
CA LYS A 108 11.01 24.02 -16.30
C LYS A 108 10.41 23.68 -14.95
N GLY A 109 11.28 23.27 -14.02
CA GLY A 109 10.91 23.06 -12.62
C GLY A 109 10.17 21.76 -12.31
N TYR A 110 9.74 20.99 -13.31
CA TYR A 110 9.10 19.69 -13.09
C TYR A 110 10.11 18.65 -12.60
N LYS A 111 9.76 17.97 -11.51
CA LYS A 111 10.51 16.87 -10.92
C LYS A 111 9.55 15.78 -10.48
N LEU A 112 9.88 14.53 -10.81
CA LEU A 112 9.21 13.39 -10.21
C LEU A 112 9.67 13.25 -8.76
N GLY A 113 8.71 13.15 -7.85
CA GLY A 113 8.95 12.92 -6.44
C GLY A 113 9.15 11.43 -6.12
N PRO A 114 9.57 11.10 -4.88
CA PRO A 114 9.71 9.71 -4.44
C PRO A 114 8.39 8.92 -4.34
N SER A 115 7.24 9.60 -4.39
CA SER A 115 5.91 9.00 -4.49
C SER A 115 5.01 9.82 -5.42
N PHE A 116 3.93 9.19 -5.91
CA PHE A 116 2.95 9.83 -6.80
C PHE A 116 2.37 11.14 -6.23
N ASP A 117 2.22 11.24 -4.90
CA ASP A 117 1.70 12.41 -4.18
C ASP A 117 2.69 13.57 -4.07
N THR A 118 3.95 13.37 -4.49
CA THR A 118 5.02 14.38 -4.40
C THR A 118 5.44 14.95 -5.76
N ASN A 119 4.63 14.70 -6.80
CA ASN A 119 4.79 15.29 -8.13
C ASN A 119 4.22 16.72 -8.18
N PHE A 120 4.85 17.65 -7.46
CA PHE A 120 4.38 19.02 -7.32
C PHE A 120 4.43 19.80 -8.65
N VAL A 121 3.32 20.46 -8.99
CA VAL A 121 3.19 21.25 -10.23
C VAL A 121 3.22 22.76 -10.02
N TYR A 122 3.12 23.24 -8.78
CA TYR A 122 3.05 24.68 -8.49
C TYR A 122 4.35 25.44 -8.82
N THR A 123 5.48 24.74 -8.90
CA THR A 123 6.79 25.27 -9.29
C THR A 123 7.06 25.17 -10.79
N VAL A 124 6.13 24.60 -11.56
CA VAL A 124 6.34 24.27 -12.97
C VAL A 124 5.97 25.45 -13.86
N SER A 125 6.83 25.77 -14.82
CA SER A 125 6.61 26.83 -15.79
C SER A 125 6.97 26.38 -17.22
N LYS A 126 6.64 27.23 -18.19
CA LYS A 126 7.04 27.07 -19.59
C LYS A 126 7.83 28.30 -20.03
N GLU A 127 8.86 28.08 -20.85
CA GLU A 127 9.46 29.12 -21.70
C GLU A 127 8.59 29.42 -22.94
#